data_AF-A0A1M6ZK51-F1
#
_entry.id   AF-A0A1M6ZK51-F1
#
_cell.length_a   1.000
_cell.length_b   1.000
_cell.length_c   1.000
_cell.angle_alpha   90.00
_cell.angle_beta   90.00
_cell.angle_gamma   90.00
#
_symmetry.space_group_name_H-M   'P 1'
#
loop_
_entity.id
_entity.type
_entity.pdbx_description
1 polymer ?
#
loop_
_entity_poly.entity_id
_entity_poly.type
_entity_poly.pdbx_seq_one_letter_code
_entity_poly.pdbx_strand_id
1 'polypeptide(L)'
;MLLPIICWLMAALFIIMGFISSRSKKPAGIYSNIKAPDKENIADLKAYNKAVGRLLIGYGMLQAAMGLFLAIINISERKAGTLLAGSFFFGAILMMIVYETVISEKYIKKKQE
;
A
#
# COMPACT_ATOMS: atom_id res chain seq x y z
N MET A 1 10.62 2.16 22.86
CA MET A 1 10.03 0.86 22.43
C MET A 1 8.62 0.95 21.81
N LEU A 2 7.92 2.09 21.87
CA LEU A 2 6.55 2.23 21.34
C LEU A 2 6.48 2.30 19.80
N LEU A 3 7.51 2.87 19.15
CA LEU A 3 7.51 3.09 17.69
C LEU A 3 7.35 1.81 16.85
N PRO A 4 8.07 0.71 17.11
CA PRO A 4 7.85 -0.56 16.42
C PRO A 4 6.42 -1.10 16.56
N ILE A 5 5.82 -0.97 17.75
CA ILE A 5 4.45 -1.44 18.02
C ILE A 5 3.45 -0.66 17.16
N ILE A 6 3.58 0.67 17.14
CA ILE A 6 2.74 1.54 16.30
C ILE A 6 2.93 1.20 14.82
N CYS A 7 4.18 0.97 14.40
CA CYS A 7 4.49 0.57 13.03
C CYS A 7 3.81 -0.76 12.65
N TRP A 8 3.82 -1.76 13.52
CA TRP A 8 3.16 -3.04 13.27
C TRP A 8 1.64 -2.93 13.23
N LEU A 9 1.04 -2.09 14.07
CA LEU A 9 -0.40 -1.82 14.00
C LEU A 9 -0.77 -1.20 12.65
N MET A 10 0.02 -0.22 12.16
CA MET A 10 -0.19 0.36 10.84
C MET A 10 0.01 -0.66 9.72
N ALA A 11 1.07 -1.46 9.80
CA ALA A 11 1.33 -2.55 8.85
C ALA A 11 0.16 -3.53 8.77
N ALA A 12 -0.40 -3.93 9.92
CA ALA A 12 -1.56 -4.80 9.98
C ALA A 12 -2.79 -4.19 9.28
N LEU A 13 -3.05 -2.89 9.46
CA LEU A 13 -4.13 -2.20 8.75
C LEU A 13 -3.96 -2.28 7.23
N PHE A 14 -2.76 -2.02 6.70
CA PHE A 14 -2.51 -2.12 5.26
C PHE A 14 -2.66 -3.56 4.73
N ILE A 15 -2.21 -4.55 5.49
CA ILE A 15 -2.36 -5.97 5.13
C ILE A 15 -3.84 -6.36 5.10
N ILE A 16 -4.62 -5.97 6.13
CA ILE A 16 -6.05 -6.23 6.21
C ILE A 16 -6.78 -5.54 5.06
N MET A 17 -6.50 -4.26 4.80
CA MET A 17 -7.07 -3.53 3.66
C MET A 17 -6.73 -4.21 2.34
N GLY A 18 -5.49 -4.65 2.14
CA GLY A 18 -5.11 -5.34 0.92
C GLY A 18 -5.79 -6.70 0.75
N PHE A 19 -6.05 -7.42 1.84
CA PHE A 19 -6.83 -8.65 1.82
C PHE A 19 -8.30 -8.40 1.44
N ILE A 20 -8.92 -7.39 2.04
CA ILE A 20 -10.30 -6.97 1.73
C ILE A 20 -10.39 -6.52 0.27
N SER A 21 -9.48 -5.65 -0.18
CA SER A 21 -9.40 -5.16 -1.55
C SER A 21 -9.26 -6.32 -2.55
N SER A 22 -8.42 -7.31 -2.26
CA SER A 22 -8.23 -8.49 -3.12
C SER A 22 -9.50 -9.31 -3.37
N ARG A 23 -10.48 -9.24 -2.46
CA ARG A 23 -11.73 -9.99 -2.51
C ARG A 23 -12.95 -9.11 -2.79
N SER A 24 -12.75 -7.81 -2.96
CA SER A 24 -13.84 -6.87 -3.20
C SER A 24 -14.52 -7.13 -4.55
N LYS A 25 -15.84 -6.95 -4.59
CA LYS A 25 -16.65 -6.94 -5.82
C LYS A 25 -16.74 -5.54 -6.45
N LYS A 26 -16.28 -4.51 -5.73
CA LYS A 26 -16.20 -3.12 -6.19
C LYS A 26 -14.75 -2.78 -6.52
N PRO A 27 -14.47 -1.87 -7.45
CA PRO A 27 -13.12 -1.38 -7.73
C PRO A 27 -12.43 -0.93 -6.43
N ALA A 28 -11.28 -1.52 -6.12
CA ALA A 28 -10.46 -1.10 -5.00
C ALA A 28 -9.76 0.23 -5.34
N GLY A 29 -9.92 1.22 -4.47
CA GLY A 29 -9.19 2.49 -4.53
C GLY A 29 -7.93 2.43 -3.66
N ILE A 30 -6.87 3.10 -4.10
CA ILE A 30 -5.64 3.30 -3.31
C ILE A 30 -5.62 4.68 -2.65
N TYR A 31 -6.25 5.66 -3.30
CA TYR A 31 -6.36 7.02 -2.82
C TYR A 31 -7.69 7.23 -2.10
N SER A 32 -7.65 7.94 -0.97
CA SER A 32 -8.86 8.39 -0.29
C SER A 32 -9.53 9.57 -1.00
N ASN A 33 -8.76 10.38 -1.71
CA ASN A 33 -9.24 11.61 -2.35
C ASN A 33 -9.65 11.44 -3.83
N ILE A 34 -9.37 10.29 -4.43
CA ILE A 34 -9.72 10.00 -5.83
C ILE A 34 -10.64 8.78 -5.81
N LYS A 35 -11.80 8.90 -6.46
CA LYS A 35 -12.70 7.74 -6.62
C LYS A 35 -11.95 6.65 -7.37
N ALA A 36 -12.14 5.40 -6.93
CA ALA A 36 -11.65 4.26 -7.69
C ALA A 36 -12.18 4.33 -9.14
N PRO A 37 -11.44 3.81 -10.12
CA PRO A 37 -11.86 3.84 -11.52
C PRO A 37 -13.25 3.23 -11.66
N ASP A 38 -14.07 3.78 -12.57
CA ASP A 38 -15.38 3.20 -12.84
C ASP A 38 -15.23 1.75 -13.26
N LYS A 39 -16.10 0.88 -12.71
CA LYS A 39 -16.03 -0.57 -12.93
C LYS A 39 -16.04 -0.94 -14.42
N GLU A 40 -16.72 -0.15 -15.24
CA GLU A 40 -16.86 -0.30 -16.69
C GLU A 40 -15.52 -0.08 -17.44
N ASN A 41 -14.63 0.73 -16.85
CA ASN A 41 -13.32 1.05 -17.39
C ASN A 41 -12.23 0.06 -16.97
N ILE A 42 -12.56 -0.98 -16.19
CA ILE A 42 -11.59 -2.00 -15.75
C ILE A 42 -11.77 -3.26 -16.60
N ALA A 43 -10.70 -3.67 -17.29
CA ALA A 43 -10.73 -4.83 -18.19
C ALA A 43 -10.98 -6.15 -17.44
N ASP A 44 -10.32 -6.34 -16.29
CA ASP A 44 -10.53 -7.47 -15.39
C ASP A 44 -10.56 -6.97 -13.94
N LEU A 45 -11.76 -6.85 -13.39
CA LEU A 45 -11.97 -6.35 -12.03
C LEU A 45 -11.31 -7.24 -10.98
N LYS A 46 -11.33 -8.56 -11.16
CA LYS A 46 -10.80 -9.51 -10.17
C LYS A 46 -9.28 -9.45 -10.16
N ALA A 47 -8.65 -9.41 -11.34
CA ALA A 47 -7.20 -9.26 -11.45
C ALA A 47 -6.72 -7.90 -10.96
N TYR A 48 -7.44 -6.81 -11.28
CA TYR A 48 -7.17 -5.47 -10.78
C TYR A 48 -7.21 -5.42 -9.25
N ASN A 49 -8.32 -5.86 -8.64
CA ASN A 49 -8.48 -5.85 -7.19
C ASN A 49 -7.43 -6.70 -6.48
N LYS A 50 -7.05 -7.84 -7.07
CA LYS A 50 -5.96 -8.69 -6.57
C LYS A 50 -4.60 -8.00 -6.69
N ALA A 51 -4.36 -7.23 -7.75
CA ALA A 51 -3.12 -6.45 -7.91
C ALA A 51 -3.04 -5.31 -6.89
N VAL A 52 -4.10 -4.52 -6.74
CA VAL A 52 -4.21 -3.47 -5.72
C VAL A 52 -4.04 -4.05 -4.31
N GLY A 53 -4.71 -5.15 -4.03
CA GLY A 53 -4.60 -5.80 -2.72
C GLY A 53 -3.20 -6.35 -2.44
N ARG A 54 -2.52 -6.94 -3.42
CA ARG A 54 -1.10 -7.34 -3.30
C ARG A 54 -0.18 -6.16 -3.06
N LEU A 55 -0.43 -5.03 -3.71
CA LEU A 55 0.35 -3.81 -3.53
C LEU A 55 0.23 -3.29 -2.08
N LEU A 56 -0.98 -3.23 -1.53
CA LEU A 56 -1.23 -2.84 -0.14
C LEU A 56 -0.62 -3.83 0.87
N ILE A 57 -0.75 -5.14 0.61
CA ILE A 57 -0.12 -6.17 1.45
C ILE A 57 1.41 -6.04 1.40
N GLY A 58 1.99 -5.84 0.21
CA GLY A 58 3.43 -5.63 0.02
C GLY A 58 3.93 -4.41 0.80
N TYR A 59 3.20 -3.30 0.73
CA TYR A 59 3.51 -2.10 1.50
C TYR A 59 3.41 -2.36 3.02
N GLY A 60 2.36 -3.03 3.48
CA GLY A 60 2.23 -3.43 4.88
C GLY A 60 3.36 -4.35 5.35
N MET A 61 3.77 -5.34 4.54
CA MET A 61 4.90 -6.23 4.85
C MET A 61 6.23 -5.47 4.92
N LEU A 62 6.45 -4.49 4.03
CA LEU A 62 7.63 -3.61 4.09
C LEU A 62 7.67 -2.86 5.43
N GLN A 63 6.56 -2.29 5.88
CA GLN A 63 6.51 -1.61 7.17
C GLN A 63 6.63 -2.57 8.34
N ALA A 64 6.07 -3.79 8.25
CA ALA A 64 6.26 -4.80 9.29
C ALA A 64 7.74 -5.18 9.46
N ALA A 65 8.47 -5.32 8.36
CA ALA A 65 9.92 -5.55 8.37
C ALA A 65 10.69 -4.35 8.95
N MET A 66 10.29 -3.12 8.62
CA MET A 66 10.88 -1.91 9.22
C MET A 66 10.65 -1.86 10.74
N GLY A 67 9.44 -2.18 11.21
CA GLY A 67 9.14 -2.28 12.64
C GLY A 67 10.04 -3.30 13.34
N LEU A 68 10.25 -4.47 12.72
CA LEU A 68 11.17 -5.49 13.23
C LEU A 68 12.62 -5.02 13.25
N PHE A 69 13.09 -4.38 12.18
CA PHE A 69 14.42 -3.80 12.09
C PHE A 69 14.65 -2.78 13.20
N LEU A 70 13.69 -1.87 13.43
CA LEU A 70 13.74 -0.87 14.50
C LEU A 70 13.65 -1.45 15.91
N ALA A 71 13.02 -2.61 16.08
CA ALA A 71 12.94 -3.29 17.37
C ALA A 71 14.26 -3.97 17.77
N ILE A 72 15.06 -4.40 16.79
CA ILE A 72 16.32 -5.10 17.01
C ILE A 72 17.49 -4.11 17.10
N ILE A 73 17.45 -3.01 16.34
CA ILE A 73 18.56 -2.06 16.29
C ILE A 73 18.53 -1.08 17.48
N ASN A 74 19.65 -0.97 18.19
CA ASN A 74 19.77 -0.08 19.34
C ASN A 74 20.18 1.34 18.90
N ILE A 75 19.22 2.10 18.35
CA ILE A 75 19.39 3.50 17.95
C ILE A 75 18.55 4.44 18.82
N SER A 76 18.92 5.72 18.85
CA SER A 76 18.13 6.73 19.55
C SER A 76 16.73 6.89 18.94
N GLU A 77 15.74 7.21 19.78
CA GLU A 77 14.34 7.32 19.34
C GLU A 77 14.14 8.37 18.24
N ARG A 78 14.93 9.45 18.24
CA ARG A 78 14.91 10.45 17.16
C ARG A 78 15.29 9.83 15.81
N LYS A 79 16.38 9.06 15.77
CA LYS A 79 16.84 8.40 14.53
C LYS A 79 15.83 7.35 14.06
N ALA A 80 15.28 6.57 14.99
CA ALA A 80 14.22 5.60 14.69
C ALA A 80 12.98 6.27 14.08
N GLY A 81 12.54 7.40 14.67
CA GLY A 81 11.43 8.19 14.15
C GLY A 81 11.68 8.72 12.73
N THR A 82 12.88 9.26 12.47
CA THR A 82 13.24 9.75 11.12
C THR A 82 13.28 8.63 10.09
N LEU A 83 13.86 7.46 10.43
CA LEU A 83 13.89 6.30 9.53
C LEU A 83 12.48 5.77 9.25
N LEU A 84 11.63 5.69 10.27
CA LEU A 84 10.25 5.27 10.13
C LEU A 84 9.46 6.23 9.22
N ALA A 85 9.57 7.54 9.46
CA ALA A 85 8.92 8.55 8.64
C ALA A 85 9.39 8.48 7.18
N GLY A 86 10.70 8.32 6.94
CA GLY A 86 11.25 8.12 5.61
C GLY A 86 10.70 6.86 4.93
N SER A 87 10.64 5.74 5.65
CA SER A 87 10.09 4.48 5.15
C SER A 87 8.64 4.62 4.69
N PHE A 88 7.80 5.30 5.47
CA PHE A 88 6.42 5.55 5.10
C PHE A 88 6.31 6.48 3.90
N PHE A 89 7.07 7.57 3.89
CA PHE A 89 7.04 8.55 2.81
C PHE A 89 7.49 7.96 1.47
N PHE A 90 8.71 7.41 1.41
CA PHE A 90 9.25 6.84 0.17
C PHE A 90 8.50 5.58 -0.24
N GLY A 91 8.09 4.75 0.72
CA GLY A 91 7.29 3.57 0.43
C GLY A 91 5.92 3.92 -0.18
N ALA A 92 5.28 5.00 0.29
CA ALA A 92 4.03 5.48 -0.30
C ALA A 92 4.23 6.01 -1.74
N ILE A 93 5.32 6.73 -2.00
CA ILE A 93 5.67 7.16 -3.37
C ILE A 93 5.87 5.96 -4.29
N LEU A 94 6.64 4.95 -3.85
CA LEU A 94 6.84 3.72 -4.61
C LEU A 94 5.51 3.00 -4.88
N MET A 95 4.62 2.96 -3.88
CA MET A 95 3.28 2.41 -4.04
C MET A 95 2.48 3.13 -5.13
N MET A 96 2.51 4.48 -5.14
CA MET A 96 1.84 5.29 -6.17
C MET A 96 2.44 5.02 -7.55
N ILE A 97 3.77 5.00 -7.67
CA ILE A 97 4.45 4.72 -8.95
C ILE A 97 4.05 3.34 -9.48
N VAL A 98 4.09 2.30 -8.65
CA VAL A 98 3.69 0.94 -9.06
C VAL A 98 2.21 0.90 -9.47
N TYR A 99 1.35 1.61 -8.74
CA TYR A 99 -0.05 1.69 -9.12
C TYR A 99 -0.22 2.34 -10.50
N GLU A 100 0.32 3.54 -10.73
CA GLU A 100 0.12 4.27 -11.99
C GLU A 100 0.81 3.59 -13.17
N THR A 101 2.04 3.11 -13.00
CA THR A 101 2.84 2.59 -14.13
C THR A 101 2.58 1.13 -14.45
N VAL A 102 2.15 0.33 -13.46
CA VAL A 102 1.98 -1.13 -13.63
C VAL A 102 0.51 -1.53 -13.55
N ILE A 103 -0.23 -1.07 -12.54
CA ILE A 103 -1.62 -1.52 -12.32
C ILE A 103 -2.58 -0.77 -13.24
N SER A 104 -2.48 0.56 -13.27
CA SER A 104 -3.34 1.43 -14.07
C SER A 104 -3.17 1.12 -15.56
N GLU A 105 -1.94 1.16 -16.09
CA GLU A 105 -1.64 0.80 -17.48
C GLU A 105 -2.12 -0.61 -17.88
N LYS A 106 -2.08 -1.58 -16.97
CA LYS A 106 -2.44 -2.97 -17.28
C LYS A 106 -3.94 -3.24 -17.25
N TYR A 107 -4.68 -2.59 -16.34
CA TYR A 107 -6.06 -2.98 -16.05
C TYR A 107 -7.10 -1.89 -16.31
N ILE A 108 -6.70 -0.62 -16.33
CA ILE A 108 -7.61 0.50 -16.58
C ILE A 108 -7.55 0.82 -18.08
N LYS A 109 -8.69 0.70 -18.75
CA LYS A 109 -8.83 1.11 -20.14
C LYS A 109 -8.67 2.63 -20.19
N LYS A 110 -7.64 3.10 -20.90
CA LYS A 110 -7.49 4.54 -21.19
C LYS A 110 -8.72 4.97 -21.99
N LYS A 111 -9.43 5.97 -21.47
CA LYS A 111 -10.48 6.65 -22.24
C LYS A 111 -9.76 7.24 -23.46
N GLN A 112 -10.13 6.82 -24.66
CA GLN A 112 -9.77 7.56 -25.87
C GLN A 112 -10.53 8.87 -25.76
N GLU A 113 -9.80 9.98 -25.54
CA GLU A 113 -10.36 11.32 -25.64
C GLU A 113 -10.80 11.63 -27.07
#